data_AF-A0A392RKC1-F1
#
_entry.id   AF-A0A392RKC1-F1
#
_cell.length_a   1.000
_cell.length_b   1.000
_cell.length_c   1.000
_cell.angle_alpha   90.00
_cell.angle_beta   90.00
_cell.angle_gamma   90.00
#
_symmetry.space_group_name_H-M   'P 1'
#
loop_
_entity.id
_entity.type
_entity.pdbx_description
1 polymer ?
#
loop_
_entity_poly.entity_id
_entity_poly.type
_entity_poly.pdbx_seq_one_letter_code
_entity_poly.pdbx_strand_id
1 'polypeptide(L)'
;MVVSWINRTLSPQIASSVVYIDHAKTLWDDLKDRFTKGNYFRFSDLLQEVHSIKQGEKSISDYYTALKSLWDDLEDLRPIEDCSCPVKCTCGCISK
;
A
#
# COMPACT_ATOMS: atom_id res chain seq x y z
N MET A 1 -5.44 -3.61 -25.58
CA MET A 1 -4.19 -2.94 -25.21
C MET A 1 -4.26 -2.55 -23.74
N VAL A 2 -3.27 -2.95 -22.93
CA VAL A 2 -3.33 -2.83 -21.45
C VAL A 2 -3.40 -1.38 -20.98
N VAL A 3 -2.71 -0.46 -21.66
CA VAL A 3 -2.72 0.99 -21.37
C VAL A 3 -4.13 1.58 -21.37
N SER A 4 -4.94 1.22 -22.36
CA SER A 4 -6.32 1.71 -22.48
C SER A 4 -7.23 1.22 -21.36
N TRP A 5 -6.92 0.05 -20.76
CA TRP A 5 -7.66 -0.45 -19.61
C TRP A 5 -7.28 0.33 -18.35
N ILE A 6 -5.98 0.56 -18.14
CA ILE A 6 -5.50 1.38 -17.02
C ILE A 6 -6.10 2.80 -17.10
N ASN A 7 -6.04 3.46 -18.26
CA ASN A 7 -6.61 4.80 -18.44
C ASN A 7 -8.13 4.87 -18.18
N ARG A 8 -8.88 3.79 -18.42
CA ARG A 8 -10.32 3.74 -18.15
C ARG A 8 -10.66 3.52 -16.67
N THR A 9 -9.73 2.94 -15.90
CA THR A 9 -9.90 2.77 -14.45
C THR A 9 -9.51 4.01 -13.65
N LEU A 10 -8.77 4.94 -14.24
CA LEU A 10 -8.33 6.17 -13.59
C LEU A 10 -9.44 7.23 -13.57
N SER A 11 -9.42 8.10 -12.56
CA SER A 11 -10.24 9.30 -12.60
C SER A 11 -9.80 10.21 -13.75
N PRO A 12 -10.70 11.03 -14.33
CA PRO A 12 -10.37 11.88 -15.48
C PRO A 12 -9.17 12.81 -15.24
N GLN A 13 -8.98 13.25 -13.99
CA GLN A 13 -7.88 14.12 -13.57
C GLN A 13 -6.52 13.39 -13.56
N ILE A 14 -6.51 12.11 -13.17
CA ILE A 14 -5.28 11.32 -13.15
C ILE A 14 -4.97 10.85 -14.59
N ALA A 15 -5.98 10.40 -15.33
CA ALA A 15 -5.86 9.97 -16.72
C ALA A 15 -5.26 11.05 -17.64
N SER A 16 -5.66 12.32 -17.45
CA SER A 16 -5.09 13.43 -18.23
C SER A 16 -3.61 13.67 -17.95
N SER A 17 -3.14 13.38 -16.74
CA SER A 17 -1.73 13.54 -16.36
C SER A 17 -0.80 12.46 -16.91
N VAL A 18 -1.35 11.32 -17.35
CA VAL A 18 -0.59 10.16 -17.83
C VAL A 18 -0.90 9.78 -19.29
N VAL A 19 -1.65 10.62 -20.00
CA VAL A 19 -2.18 10.35 -21.35
C VAL A 19 -1.10 10.10 -22.40
N TYR A 20 0.11 10.61 -22.19
CA TYR A 20 1.25 10.48 -23.09
C TYR A 20 2.12 9.23 -22.86
N ILE A 21 1.75 8.36 -21.90
CA ILE A 21 2.51 7.15 -21.59
C ILE A 21 1.95 5.97 -22.38
N ASP A 22 2.65 5.60 -23.46
CA ASP A 22 2.24 4.53 -24.38
C ASP A 22 2.59 3.11 -23.90
N HIS A 23 3.44 2.99 -22.88
CA HIS A 23 3.85 1.71 -22.31
C HIS A 23 3.15 1.43 -21.00
N ALA A 24 2.40 0.32 -20.94
CA ALA A 24 1.62 -0.07 -19.76
C ALA A 24 2.49 -0.22 -18.50
N LYS A 25 3.72 -0.72 -18.65
CA LYS A 25 4.66 -0.84 -17.54
C LYS A 25 5.07 0.53 -17.00
N THR A 26 5.50 1.43 -17.87
CA THR A 26 5.89 2.79 -17.48
C THR A 26 4.72 3.55 -16.84
N LEU A 27 3.51 3.37 -17.36
CA LEU A 27 2.30 3.95 -16.81
C LEU A 27 2.03 3.41 -15.40
N TRP A 28 2.13 2.09 -15.22
CA TRP A 28 1.97 1.47 -13.92
C TRP A 28 3.03 1.90 -12.92
N ASP A 29 4.30 1.98 -13.34
CA ASP A 29 5.41 2.38 -12.48
C ASP A 29 5.26 3.86 -12.03
N ASP A 30 4.81 4.75 -12.91
CA ASP A 30 4.52 6.16 -12.58
C ASP A 30 3.38 6.28 -11.55
N LEU A 31 2.25 5.58 -11.80
CA LEU A 31 1.14 5.53 -10.87
C LEU A 31 1.56 4.92 -9.52
N LYS A 32 2.34 3.84 -9.56
CA LYS A 32 2.88 3.20 -8.37
C LYS A 32 3.71 4.21 -7.58
N ASP A 33 4.74 4.82 -8.15
CA ASP A 33 5.60 5.80 -7.45
C ASP A 33 4.80 6.97 -6.87
N ARG A 34 3.88 7.53 -7.66
CA ARG A 34 3.10 8.70 -7.28
C ARG A 34 2.14 8.43 -6.12
N PHE A 35 1.49 7.26 -6.11
CA PHE A 35 0.47 6.92 -5.12
C PHE A 35 0.96 6.03 -3.98
N THR A 36 2.12 5.35 -4.11
CA THR A 36 2.74 4.63 -2.98
C THR A 36 3.45 5.57 -2.01
N LYS A 37 3.92 6.74 -2.43
CA LYS A 37 4.47 7.76 -1.51
C LYS A 37 3.47 8.20 -0.44
N GLY A 38 2.17 8.21 -0.76
CA GLY A 38 1.10 8.47 0.21
C GLY A 38 1.04 7.44 1.35
N ASN A 39 1.48 6.21 1.10
CA ASN A 39 1.54 5.17 2.12
C ASN A 39 2.61 5.46 3.18
N TYR A 40 3.68 6.19 2.85
CA TYR A 40 4.72 6.54 3.83
C TYR A 40 4.19 7.50 4.91
N PHE A 41 3.45 8.55 4.51
CA PHE A 41 2.84 9.47 5.48
C PHE A 41 1.83 8.75 6.35
N ARG A 42 0.94 7.95 5.73
CA ARG A 42 -0.04 7.14 6.45
C ARG A 42 0.60 6.13 7.40
N PHE A 43 1.71 5.52 7.00
CA PHE A 43 2.50 4.62 7.85
C PHE A 43 3.08 5.35 9.05
N SER A 44 3.63 6.55 8.86
CA SER A 44 4.12 7.40 9.95
C SER A 44 3.00 7.78 10.92
N ASP A 45 1.83 8.15 10.40
CA ASP A 45 0.65 8.51 11.22
C ASP A 45 0.18 7.31 12.06
N LEU A 46 0.04 6.13 11.45
CA LEU A 46 -0.33 4.90 12.15
C LEU A 46 0.71 4.50 13.21
N LEU A 47 2.01 4.62 12.94
CA LEU A 47 3.04 4.38 13.94
C LEU A 47 2.90 5.34 15.12
N GLN A 48 2.62 6.62 14.86
CA GLN A 48 2.37 7.60 15.91
C GLN A 48 1.12 7.25 16.73
N GLU A 49 0.04 6.78 16.09
CA GLU A 49 -1.15 6.30 16.77
C GLU A 49 -0.86 5.10 17.67
N VAL A 50 -0.12 4.10 17.17
CA VAL A 50 0.34 2.95 17.95
C VAL A 50 1.22 3.37 19.14
N HIS A 51 2.12 4.32 18.96
CA HIS A 51 2.96 4.83 20.06
C HIS A 51 2.17 5.65 21.09
N SER A 52 1.10 6.30 20.67
CA SER A 52 0.29 7.17 21.53
C SER A 52 -0.83 6.43 22.26
N ILE A 53 -1.25 5.26 21.77
CA ILE A 53 -2.36 4.51 22.36
C ILE A 53 -2.02 4.05 23.78
N LYS A 54 -2.91 4.36 24.71
CA LYS A 54 -2.85 3.94 26.11
C LYS A 54 -4.20 3.35 26.48
N GLN A 55 -4.21 2.41 27.42
CA GLN A 55 -5.45 1.81 27.90
C GLN A 55 -6.39 2.87 28.50
N GLY A 56 -5.89 3.75 29.37
CA GLY A 56 -6.69 4.79 30.02
C GLY A 56 -7.87 4.17 30.77
N GLU A 57 -9.07 4.68 30.53
CA GLU A 57 -10.31 4.15 31.12
C GLU A 57 -10.98 3.03 30.27
N LYS A 58 -10.35 2.63 29.15
CA LYS A 58 -10.91 1.55 28.31
C LYS A 58 -10.81 0.21 29.01
N SER A 59 -11.79 -0.66 28.76
CA SER A 59 -11.67 -2.07 29.13
C SER A 59 -10.49 -2.71 28.41
N ILE A 60 -9.96 -3.81 28.95
CA ILE A 60 -8.86 -4.56 28.32
C ILE A 60 -9.27 -5.01 26.91
N SER A 61 -10.52 -5.44 26.74
CA SER A 61 -11.05 -5.90 25.45
C SER A 61 -11.08 -4.77 24.42
N ASP A 62 -11.55 -3.58 24.82
CA ASP A 62 -11.66 -2.43 23.91
C ASP A 62 -10.27 -1.89 23.54
N TYR A 63 -9.35 -1.85 24.51
CA TYR A 63 -7.97 -1.46 24.25
C TYR A 63 -7.28 -2.44 23.29
N TYR A 64 -7.40 -3.75 23.54
CA TYR A 64 -6.80 -4.76 22.68
C TYR A 64 -7.37 -4.70 21.26
N THR A 65 -8.69 -4.55 21.11
CA THR A 65 -9.34 -4.44 19.80
C THR A 65 -8.85 -3.22 19.02
N ALA A 66 -8.73 -2.07 19.70
CA ALA A 66 -8.19 -0.85 19.07
C ALA A 66 -6.73 -1.01 18.66
N LEU A 67 -5.89 -1.59 19.51
CA LEU A 67 -4.48 -1.87 19.19
C LEU A 67 -4.37 -2.85 18.01
N LYS A 68 -5.19 -3.89 17.99
CA LYS A 68 -5.21 -4.89 16.92
C LYS A 68 -5.61 -4.27 15.58
N SER A 69 -6.61 -3.40 15.57
CA SER A 69 -7.02 -2.65 14.38
C SER A 69 -5.86 -1.83 13.80
N LEU A 70 -5.14 -1.06 14.64
CA LEU A 70 -3.97 -0.28 14.19
C LEU A 70 -2.86 -1.17 13.64
N TRP A 71 -2.67 -2.34 14.24
CA TRP A 71 -1.70 -3.33 13.76
C TRP A 71 -2.06 -3.92 12.41
N ASP A 72 -3.34 -4.22 12.18
CA ASP A 72 -3.82 -4.75 10.90
C ASP A 72 -3.67 -3.69 9.79
N ASP A 73 -3.98 -2.42 10.07
CA ASP A 73 -3.76 -1.31 9.14
C ASP A 73 -2.27 -1.12 8.77
N LEU A 74 -1.35 -1.35 9.72
CA LEU A 74 0.09 -1.32 9.47
C LEU A 74 0.56 -2.48 8.60
N GLU A 75 -0.01 -3.66 8.78
CA GLU A 75 0.30 -4.86 7.99
C GLU A 75 -0.14 -4.68 6.52
N ASP A 76 -1.30 -4.07 6.29
CA ASP A 76 -1.81 -3.75 4.95
C ASP A 76 -0.92 -2.77 4.17
N LEU A 77 -0.15 -1.93 4.87
CA LEU A 77 0.81 -1.01 4.27
C LEU A 77 2.19 -1.64 4.05
N ARG A 78 2.42 -2.88 4.51
CA ARG A 78 3.71 -3.54 4.32
C ARG A 78 3.95 -3.76 2.82
N PRO A 79 5.07 -3.28 2.26
CA PRO A 79 5.40 -3.58 0.88
C PRO A 79 5.55 -5.09 0.69
N ILE A 80 5.02 -5.59 -0.41
CA ILE A 80 5.30 -6.96 -0.85
C ILE A 80 6.80 -7.03 -1.09
N GLU A 81 7.50 -7.84 -0.30
CA GLU A 81 8.94 -8.04 -0.42
C GLU A 81 9.24 -8.60 -1.82
N ASP A 82 9.97 -7.83 -2.63
CA ASP A 82 10.51 -8.34 -3.88
C ASP A 82 11.58 -9.37 -3.55
N CYS A 83 11.33 -10.62 -3.94
CA CYS A 83 12.26 -11.71 -3.72
C CYS A 83 13.62 -11.39 -4.40
N SER A 84 14.62 -10.99 -3.61
CA SER A 84 15.99 -10.69 -4.07
C SER A 84 16.84 -11.95 -4.29
N CYS A 85 16.22 -13.12 -4.41
CA CYS A 85 16.96 -14.37 -4.57
C CYS A 85 17.59 -14.41 -5.98
N PRO A 86 18.91 -14.69 -6.09
CA PRO A 86 19.58 -14.84 -7.38
C PRO A 86 19.07 -16.04 -8.18
N VAL A 87 18.46 -17.02 -7.50
CA VAL A 87 17.73 -18.14 -8.10
C VAL A 87 16.24 -17.86 -7.95
N LYS A 88 15.50 -17.97 -9.06
CA LYS A 88 14.04 -17.79 -9.08
C LYS A 88 13.41 -18.76 -8.07
N CYS A 89 12.95 -18.24 -6.95
CA CYS A 89 12.45 -19.05 -5.85
C CYS A 89 11.18 -19.81 -6.29
N THR A 90 11.24 -21.14 -6.25
CA THR A 90 10.08 -22.03 -6.47
C THR A 90 9.20 -22.17 -5.24
N CYS A 91 9.52 -21.50 -4.14
CA CYS A 91 8.89 -21.69 -2.83
C CYS A 91 7.46 -21.14 -2.69
N GLY A 92 6.83 -20.61 -3.75
CA GLY A 92 5.44 -20.14 -3.67
C GLY A 92 5.22 -18.99 -2.66
N CYS A 93 6.29 -18.35 -2.16
CA CYS A 93 6.25 -17.29 -1.16
C CYS A 93 5.66 -15.96 -1.67
N ILE A 94 5.21 -15.90 -2.93
CA ILE A 94 4.41 -14.79 -3.44
C ILE A 94 2.98 -15.32 -3.57
N SER A 95 2.25 -15.33 -2.46
CA SER A 95 0.82 -15.61 -2.46
C SER A 95 0.03 -14.31 -2.30
N LYS A 96 -0.58 -13.91 -3.43
CA LYS A 96 -1.54 -12.82 -3.69
C LYS A 96 -1.06 -11.38 -3.59
#